data_AF-A0A9D6RJ23-F1
#
_entry.id   AF-A0A9D6RJ23-F1
#
_cell.length_a   1.000
_cell.length_b   1.000
_cell.length_c   1.000
_cell.angle_alpha   90.00
_cell.angle_beta   90.00
_cell.angle_gamma   90.00
#
_symmetry.space_group_name_H-M   'P 1'
#
loop_
_entity.id
_entity.type
_entity.pdbx_description
1 polymer ?
#
loop_
_entity_poly.entity_id
_entity_poly.type
_entity_poly.pdbx_seq_one_letter_code
_entity_poly.pdbx_strand_id
1 'polypeptide(L)'
;MSEFEQNLPSIRDQTDIELSEGLPGQELLNVLAYLEQEMGTAIDIIVEEARDVLQNADPSRRIAVLNRLNRKRVELESQLRKEIREVQTILNAIRARENPAVVEALEKRIRETTLGVTARLHAAMDEFEV
;
A
#
# COMPACT_ATOMS: atom_id res chain seq x y z
N MET A 1 19.75 -14.19 -1.59
CA MET A 1 18.79 -13.14 -1.20
C MET A 1 18.07 -12.76 -2.48
N SER A 2 16.73 -12.80 -2.46
CA SER A 2 15.92 -12.69 -3.68
C SER A 2 15.80 -11.21 -4.08
N GLU A 3 16.00 -10.92 -5.37
CA GLU A 3 16.00 -9.60 -6.00
C GLU A 3 14.67 -8.82 -5.86
N PHE A 4 13.65 -9.41 -5.24
CA PHE A 4 12.36 -8.78 -4.97
C PHE A 4 12.33 -7.88 -3.72
N GLU A 5 13.33 -7.95 -2.84
CA GLU A 5 13.40 -7.11 -1.63
C GLU A 5 13.74 -5.64 -1.92
N GLN A 6 13.99 -5.24 -3.18
CA GLN A 6 14.62 -3.94 -3.46
C GLN A 6 13.81 -2.84 -4.15
N ASN A 7 12.67 -3.05 -4.83
CA ASN A 7 12.06 -1.92 -5.55
C ASN A 7 10.53 -1.99 -5.62
N LEU A 8 9.85 -1.64 -4.53
CA LEU A 8 8.70 -0.74 -4.70
C LEU A 8 9.32 0.66 -4.76
N PRO A 9 9.15 1.42 -5.86
CA PRO A 9 9.69 2.76 -5.94
C PRO A 9 9.18 3.55 -4.74
N SER A 10 10.08 4.16 -3.97
CA SER A 10 9.62 5.03 -2.90
C SER A 10 8.85 6.17 -3.55
N ILE A 11 7.86 6.77 -2.86
CA ILE A 11 7.21 8.00 -3.37
C ILE A 11 8.28 9.01 -3.80
N ARG A 12 9.44 9.04 -3.11
CA ARG A 12 10.60 9.87 -3.46
C ARG A 12 11.19 9.61 -4.84
N ASP A 13 11.20 8.37 -5.33
CA ASP A 13 11.75 8.00 -6.64
C ASP A 13 10.78 8.32 -7.79
N GLN A 14 9.49 8.53 -7.48
CA GLN A 14 8.50 9.06 -8.42
C GLN A 14 8.26 10.57 -8.25
N THR A 15 8.73 11.16 -7.15
CA THR A 15 8.67 12.60 -6.91
C THR A 15 9.97 13.29 -7.27
N ASP A 16 10.41 13.14 -8.51
CA ASP A 16 11.06 14.26 -9.23
C ASP A 16 9.92 15.14 -9.82
N ILE A 17 8.97 15.52 -8.97
CA ILE A 17 7.93 16.49 -9.31
C ILE A 17 8.66 17.85 -9.35
N GLU A 18 9.26 18.16 -10.50
CA GLU A 18 9.18 19.53 -10.99
C GLU A 18 7.70 19.92 -10.86
N LEU A 19 7.40 20.85 -9.96
CA LEU A 19 6.08 21.44 -9.76
C LEU A 19 5.68 22.16 -11.05
N SER A 20 5.36 21.40 -12.10
CA SER A 20 4.99 21.89 -13.41
C SER A 20 3.49 22.18 -13.41
N GLU A 21 3.11 23.44 -13.20
CA GLU A 21 1.80 24.04 -13.52
C GLU A 21 0.51 23.17 -13.36
N GLY A 22 0.51 22.23 -12.41
CA GLY A 22 -0.61 21.38 -11.99
C GLY A 22 -0.89 21.58 -10.50
N LEU A 23 -2.15 21.46 -10.07
CA LEU A 23 -2.50 21.66 -8.67
C LEU A 23 -1.90 20.52 -7.82
N PRO A 24 -1.07 20.81 -6.80
CA PRO A 24 -0.38 19.78 -6.01
C PRO A 24 -1.34 18.83 -5.29
N GLY A 25 -2.59 19.25 -5.03
CA GLY A 25 -3.62 18.36 -4.53
C GLY A 25 -4.07 17.26 -5.51
N GLN A 26 -4.09 17.53 -6.83
CA GLN A 26 -4.45 16.53 -7.83
C GLN A 26 -3.37 15.46 -7.99
N GLU A 27 -2.10 15.85 -7.87
CA GLU A 27 -0.97 14.91 -7.87
C GLU A 27 -1.04 13.97 -6.67
N LEU A 28 -1.37 14.48 -5.47
CA LEU A 28 -1.58 13.64 -4.30
C LEU A 28 -2.74 12.64 -4.46
N LEU A 29 -3.80 13.01 -5.19
CA LEU A 29 -4.88 12.07 -5.52
C LEU A 29 -4.38 10.94 -6.41
N ASN A 30 -3.53 11.25 -7.40
CA ASN A 30 -2.92 10.25 -8.28
C ASN A 30 -1.96 9.34 -7.50
N VAL A 31 -1.16 9.90 -6.59
CA VAL A 31 -0.28 9.12 -5.69
C VAL A 31 -1.09 8.14 -4.84
N LEU A 32 -2.23 8.56 -4.28
CA LEU A 32 -3.11 7.66 -3.51
C LEU A 32 -3.74 6.56 -4.37
N ALA A 33 -4.09 6.87 -5.62
CA ALA A 33 -4.60 5.86 -6.56
C ALA A 33 -3.52 4.84 -6.96
N TYR A 34 -2.30 5.31 -7.23
CA TYR A 34 -1.16 4.45 -7.50
C TYR A 34 -0.82 3.56 -6.31
N LEU A 35 -0.76 4.12 -5.11
CA LEU A 35 -0.54 3.36 -3.88
C LEU A 35 -1.57 2.24 -3.69
N GLU A 36 -2.85 2.52 -3.93
CA GLU A 36 -3.90 1.50 -3.84
C GLU A 36 -3.69 0.36 -4.86
N GLN A 37 -3.31 0.70 -6.09
CA GLN A 37 -3.05 -0.27 -7.16
C GLN A 37 -1.81 -1.15 -6.85
N GLU A 38 -0.71 -0.54 -6.44
CA GLU A 38 0.54 -1.26 -6.12
C GLU A 38 0.35 -2.19 -4.93
N MET A 39 -0.29 -1.68 -3.86
CA MET A 39 -0.60 -2.50 -2.69
C MET A 39 -1.56 -3.64 -3.04
N GLY A 40 -2.55 -3.39 -3.91
CA GLY A 40 -3.43 -4.43 -4.43
C GLY A 40 -2.66 -5.53 -5.16
N THR A 41 -1.76 -5.15 -6.07
CA THR A 41 -0.91 -6.08 -6.82
C THR A 41 -0.01 -6.89 -5.89
N ALA A 42 0.62 -6.24 -4.91
CA ALA A 42 1.46 -6.92 -3.93
C ALA A 42 0.67 -7.94 -3.10
N ILE A 43 -0.56 -7.61 -2.69
CA ILE A 43 -1.46 -8.53 -1.98
C ILE A 43 -1.80 -9.73 -2.86
N ASP A 44 -2.15 -9.49 -4.12
CA ASP A 44 -2.55 -10.55 -5.05
C ASP A 44 -1.37 -11.53 -5.29
N ILE A 45 -0.14 -11.01 -5.45
CA ILE A 45 1.09 -11.83 -5.58
C ILE A 45 1.32 -12.69 -4.34
N ILE A 46 1.23 -12.15 -3.12
CA ILE A 46 1.51 -12.94 -1.91
C ILE A 46 0.46 -14.02 -1.68
N VAL A 47 -0.79 -13.77 -2.07
CA VAL A 47 -1.88 -14.75 -2.00
C VAL A 47 -1.67 -15.87 -3.00
N GLU A 48 -1.32 -15.54 -4.25
CA GLU A 48 -1.02 -16.54 -5.29
C GLU A 48 0.18 -17.41 -4.89
N GLU A 49 1.29 -16.79 -4.44
CA GLU A 49 2.46 -17.51 -3.92
C GLU A 49 2.09 -18.45 -2.76
N ALA A 50 1.20 -18.02 -1.85
CA ALA A 50 0.78 -18.83 -0.72
C ALA A 50 -0.12 -20.01 -1.17
N ARG A 51 -1.09 -19.76 -2.07
CA ARG A 51 -1.97 -20.81 -2.63
C ARG A 51 -1.16 -21.92 -3.28
N ASP A 52 -0.23 -21.57 -4.15
CA ASP A 52 0.57 -22.54 -4.91
C ASP A 52 1.37 -23.47 -4.00
N VAL A 53 1.93 -22.92 -2.91
CA VAL A 53 2.71 -23.72 -1.97
C VAL A 53 1.80 -24.54 -1.05
N LEU A 54 0.66 -24.01 -0.64
CA LEU A 54 -0.24 -24.65 0.33
C LEU A 54 -1.04 -25.82 -0.24
N GLN A 55 -1.32 -25.86 -1.55
CA GLN A 55 -2.10 -26.94 -2.18
C GLN A 55 -1.54 -28.35 -1.94
N ASN A 56 -0.23 -28.50 -1.76
CA ASN A 56 0.43 -29.79 -1.59
C ASN A 56 1.46 -29.82 -0.43
N ALA A 57 1.42 -28.84 0.47
CA ALA A 57 2.39 -28.73 1.56
C ALA A 57 2.11 -29.74 2.69
N ASP A 58 3.19 -30.34 3.21
CA ASP A 58 3.16 -30.99 4.51
C ASP A 58 2.89 -29.98 5.65
N PRO A 59 2.49 -30.42 6.85
CA PRO A 59 2.13 -29.52 7.95
C PRO A 59 3.25 -28.53 8.36
N SER A 60 4.51 -28.95 8.33
CA SER A 60 5.65 -28.09 8.70
C SER A 60 5.87 -27.00 7.65
N ARG A 61 5.77 -27.36 6.36
CA ARG A 61 5.87 -26.42 5.25
C ARG A 61 4.69 -25.45 5.24
N ARG A 62 3.48 -25.91 5.59
CA ARG A 62 2.30 -25.06 5.77
C ARG A 62 2.55 -23.98 6.84
N ILE A 63 3.02 -24.36 8.03
CA ILE A 63 3.33 -23.40 9.10
C ILE A 63 4.38 -22.36 8.64
N ALA A 64 5.41 -22.77 7.90
CA ALA A 64 6.42 -21.87 7.39
C ALA A 64 5.84 -20.84 6.39
N VAL A 65 4.95 -21.27 5.49
CA VAL A 65 4.29 -20.40 4.52
C VAL A 65 3.36 -19.42 5.21
N LEU A 66 2.51 -19.87 6.14
CA LEU A 66 1.61 -18.99 6.89
C LEU A 66 2.38 -17.94 7.71
N ASN A 67 3.49 -18.34 8.34
CA ASN A 67 4.37 -17.40 9.04
C ASN A 67 5.00 -16.38 8.09
N ARG A 68 5.39 -16.78 6.88
CA ARG A 68 5.93 -15.87 5.86
C ARG A 68 4.85 -14.91 5.37
N LEU A 69 3.64 -15.41 5.14
CA LEU A 69 2.50 -14.62 4.70
C LEU A 69 2.14 -13.55 5.74
N ASN A 70 2.06 -13.91 7.02
CA ASN A 70 1.81 -12.96 8.10
C ASN A 70 2.93 -11.89 8.21
N ARG A 71 4.20 -12.27 8.02
CA ARG A 71 5.30 -11.29 7.97
C ARG A 71 5.15 -10.30 6.82
N LYS A 72 4.86 -10.79 5.61
CA LYS A 72 4.62 -9.95 4.43
C LYS A 72 3.42 -9.01 4.66
N ARG A 73 2.34 -9.48 5.30
CA ARG A 73 1.23 -8.61 5.70
C ARG A 73 1.71 -7.47 6.59
N VAL A 74 2.42 -7.78 7.68
CA VAL A 74 2.88 -6.77 8.64
C VAL A 74 3.80 -5.74 7.96
N GLU A 75 4.64 -6.19 7.04
CA GLU A 75 5.50 -5.34 6.21
C GLU A 75 4.68 -4.39 5.34
N LEU A 76 3.71 -4.91 4.60
CA LEU A 76 2.79 -4.12 3.76
C LEU A 76 1.96 -3.14 4.59
N GLU A 77 1.45 -3.53 5.77
CA GLU A 77 0.77 -2.61 6.70
C GLU A 77 1.70 -1.50 7.21
N SER A 78 2.97 -1.82 7.46
CA SER A 78 3.97 -0.84 7.85
C SER A 78 4.25 0.16 6.72
N GLN A 79 4.39 -0.35 5.49
CA GLN A 79 4.61 0.48 4.30
C GLN A 79 3.41 1.38 4.03
N LEU A 80 2.18 0.86 4.03
CA LEU A 80 0.96 1.66 3.91
C LEU A 80 0.94 2.82 4.92
N ARG A 81 1.23 2.52 6.20
CA ARG A 81 1.28 3.56 7.25
C ARG A 81 2.37 4.59 7.04
N LYS A 82 3.47 4.23 6.38
CA LYS A 82 4.55 5.17 6.04
C LYS A 82 4.10 6.08 4.89
N GLU A 83 3.64 5.52 3.79
CA GLU A 83 3.21 6.28 2.61
C GLU A 83 2.04 7.22 2.94
N ILE A 84 1.04 6.76 3.71
CA ILE A 84 -0.07 7.60 4.17
C ILE A 84 0.41 8.76 5.06
N ARG A 85 1.42 8.54 5.92
CA ARG A 85 2.01 9.62 6.73
C ARG A 85 2.72 10.66 5.87
N GLU A 86 3.39 10.23 4.80
CA GLU A 86 4.05 11.13 3.85
C GLU A 86 3.00 11.98 3.11
N VAL A 87 1.95 11.36 2.58
CA VAL A 87 0.82 12.08 1.94
C VAL A 87 0.16 13.07 2.91
N GLN A 88 -0.09 12.67 4.16
CA GLN A 88 -0.64 13.58 5.19
C GLN A 88 0.28 14.75 5.50
N THR A 89 1.60 14.54 5.50
CA THR A 89 2.59 15.60 5.72
C THR A 89 2.53 16.63 4.60
N ILE A 90 2.46 16.18 3.35
CA ILE A 90 2.35 17.06 2.18
C ILE A 90 0.98 17.79 2.20
N LEU A 91 -0.11 17.07 2.48
CA LEU A 91 -1.45 17.66 2.61
C LEU A 91 -1.47 18.80 3.64
N ASN A 92 -0.87 18.60 4.81
CA ASN A 92 -0.80 19.63 5.85
C ASN A 92 0.02 20.85 5.40
N ALA A 93 1.07 20.65 4.62
CA ALA A 93 1.89 21.75 4.08
C ALA A 93 1.15 22.58 3.01
N ILE A 94 0.24 21.97 2.24
CA ILE A 94 -0.49 22.65 1.17
C ILE A 94 -1.88 23.15 1.61
N ARG A 95 -2.39 22.72 2.76
CA ARG A 95 -3.76 22.97 3.23
C ARG A 95 -4.18 24.44 3.20
N ALA A 96 -3.29 25.36 3.57
CA ALA A 96 -3.61 26.79 3.65
C ALA A 96 -3.70 27.49 2.29
N ARG A 97 -3.16 26.88 1.22
CA ARG A 97 -3.08 27.45 -0.13
C ARG A 97 -3.95 26.73 -1.16
N GLU A 98 -4.46 25.56 -0.81
CA GLU A 98 -5.24 24.70 -1.71
C GLU A 98 -6.75 24.97 -1.59
N ASN A 99 -7.53 24.62 -2.62
CA ASN A 99 -8.98 24.69 -2.56
C ASN A 99 -9.53 23.76 -1.44
N PRO A 100 -10.41 24.25 -0.54
CA PRO A 100 -10.99 23.42 0.52
C PRO A 100 -11.66 22.14 0.03
N ALA A 101 -12.30 22.16 -1.13
CA ALA A 101 -12.93 20.98 -1.72
C ALA A 101 -11.90 19.91 -2.13
N VAL A 102 -10.71 20.34 -2.59
CA VAL A 102 -9.60 19.43 -2.94
C VAL A 102 -9.00 18.82 -1.68
N VAL A 103 -8.81 19.63 -0.62
CA VAL A 103 -8.36 19.15 0.69
C VAL A 103 -9.33 18.10 1.24
N GLU A 104 -10.64 18.36 1.21
CA GLU A 104 -11.66 17.41 1.66
C GLU A 104 -11.63 16.10 0.84
N ALA A 105 -11.50 16.20 -0.49
CA ALA A 105 -11.36 15.05 -1.36
C ALA A 105 -10.12 14.20 -1.02
N LEU A 106 -8.98 14.85 -0.72
CA LEU A 106 -7.75 14.18 -0.29
C LEU A 106 -7.92 13.49 1.07
N GLU A 107 -8.50 14.16 2.06
CA GLU A 107 -8.77 13.57 3.38
C GLU A 107 -9.72 12.37 3.30
N LYS A 108 -10.73 12.45 2.43
CA LYS A 108 -11.63 11.33 2.14
C LYS A 108 -10.85 10.18 1.49
N ARG A 109 -10.07 10.48 0.44
CA ARG A 109 -9.31 9.46 -0.30
C ARG A 109 -8.27 8.76 0.58
N ILE A 110 -7.55 9.50 1.42
CA ILE A 110 -6.61 8.94 2.41
C ILE A 110 -7.30 7.90 3.30
N ARG A 111 -8.48 8.24 3.83
CA ARG A 111 -9.27 7.32 4.66
C ARG A 111 -9.69 6.08 3.88
N GLU A 112 -10.24 6.27 2.68
CA GLU A 112 -10.70 5.17 1.82
C GLU A 112 -9.56 4.23 1.43
N THR A 113 -8.42 4.76 0.98
CA THR A 113 -7.24 3.95 0.65
C THR A 113 -6.71 3.19 1.87
N THR A 114 -6.62 3.85 3.02
CA THR A 114 -6.13 3.20 4.25
C THR A 114 -7.03 2.03 4.65
N LEU A 115 -8.35 2.26 4.69
CA LEU A 115 -9.33 1.25 5.08
C LEU A 115 -9.41 0.12 4.05
N GLY A 116 -9.44 0.45 2.75
CA GLY A 116 -9.57 -0.52 1.66
C GLY A 116 -8.36 -1.46 1.57
N VAL A 117 -7.15 -0.91 1.62
CA VAL A 117 -5.92 -1.72 1.57
C VAL A 117 -5.77 -2.57 2.82
N THR A 118 -6.05 -2.03 4.01
CA THR A 118 -5.99 -2.80 5.27
C THR A 118 -7.00 -3.95 5.26
N ALA A 119 -8.23 -3.70 4.78
CA ALA A 119 -9.24 -4.73 4.67
C ALA A 119 -8.84 -5.84 3.68
N ARG A 120 -8.27 -5.50 2.52
CA ARG A 120 -7.72 -6.50 1.58
C ARG A 120 -6.58 -7.31 2.19
N LEU A 121 -5.68 -6.67 2.94
CA LEU A 121 -4.59 -7.36 3.65
C LEU A 121 -5.11 -8.36 4.67
N HIS A 122 -6.17 -8.03 5.42
CA HIS A 122 -6.75 -8.93 6.42
C HIS A 122 -7.53 -10.06 5.76
N ALA A 123 -8.36 -9.75 4.75
CA ALA A 123 -9.08 -10.77 3.99
C ALA A 123 -8.13 -11.79 3.31
N ALA A 124 -6.96 -11.33 2.85
CA ALA A 124 -5.92 -12.20 2.31
C ALA A 124 -5.32 -13.17 3.34
N MET A 125 -5.33 -12.83 4.64
CA MET A 125 -4.91 -13.76 5.70
C MET A 125 -6.02 -14.70 6.12
N ASP A 126 -7.24 -14.16 6.25
CA ASP A 126 -8.43 -14.92 6.64
C ASP A 126 -8.66 -16.11 5.72
N GLU A 127 -8.34 -15.96 4.42
CA GLU A 127 -8.40 -17.04 3.43
C GLU A 127 -7.60 -18.29 3.85
N PHE A 128 -6.50 -18.11 4.58
CA PHE A 128 -5.61 -19.19 5.01
C PHE A 128 -5.70 -19.50 6.51
N GLU A 129 -6.73 -18.96 7.20
CA GLU A 129 -6.95 -19.10 8.64
C GLU A 129 -5.79 -18.55 9.50
N VAL A 130 -5.20 -17.42 9.07
CA VAL A 130 -4.05 -16.75 9.73
C VAL A 130 -4.47 -15.49 10.47
#